data_AF-C5Y407-F1
#
_entry.id   AF-C5Y407-F1
#
_cell.length_a   1.000
_cell.length_b   1.000
_cell.length_c   1.000
_cell.angle_alpha   90.00
_cell.angle_beta   90.00
_cell.angle_gamma   90.00
#
_symmetry.space_group_name_H-M   'P 1'
#
loop_
_entity.id
_entity.type
_entity.pdbx_description
1 polymer ?
#
loop_
_entity_poly.entity_id
_entity_poly.type
_entity_poly.pdbx_seq_one_letter_code
_entity_poly.pdbx_strand_id
1 'polypeptide(L)'
;MAMAKILLLILLVVVTAVVEAADPPAKWKAALTALDAMDAKMRQAVDGVAAAAPAEKQSEVQEAAMAERLDVSLALARVEETGNEKKVESMAASYEKAADLVVAAPPPDKLKVMKEAFRAVTKAAAL
;
A
#
# COMPACT_ATOMS: atom_id res chain seq x y z
N MET A 1 8.63 -13.99 -17.12
CA MET A 1 8.97 -14.62 -15.82
C MET A 1 10.27 -14.12 -15.18
N ALA A 2 10.91 -13.04 -15.69
CA ALA A 2 12.16 -12.53 -15.11
C ALA A 2 11.95 -11.34 -14.14
N MET A 3 10.92 -10.51 -14.33
CA MET A 3 10.75 -9.28 -13.52
C MET A 3 10.18 -9.52 -12.11
N ALA A 4 9.26 -10.47 -11.94
CA ALA A 4 8.71 -10.80 -10.61
C ALA A 4 9.79 -11.30 -9.64
N LYS A 5 10.86 -11.93 -10.15
CA LYS A 5 12.02 -12.32 -9.36
C LYS A 5 12.90 -11.12 -8.94
N ILE A 6 12.90 -10.03 -9.71
CA ILE A 6 13.74 -8.86 -9.43
C ILE A 6 13.18 -8.07 -8.25
N LEU A 7 11.85 -7.91 -8.15
CA LEU A 7 11.23 -7.24 -7.00
C LEU A 7 11.34 -8.05 -5.70
N LEU A 8 11.21 -9.38 -5.77
CA LEU A 8 11.37 -10.24 -4.59
C LEU A 8 12.82 -10.28 -4.07
N LEU A 9 13.81 -10.05 -4.94
CA LEU A 9 15.25 -10.01 -4.59
C LEU A 9 15.67 -8.72 -3.90
N ILE A 10 14.96 -7.61 -4.12
CA ILE A 10 15.26 -6.31 -3.49
C ILE A 10 14.98 -6.36 -1.98
N LEU A 11 14.12 -7.27 -1.51
CA LEU A 11 13.83 -7.41 -0.09
C LEU A 11 14.90 -8.18 0.72
N LEU A 12 15.93 -8.79 0.09
CA LEU A 12 16.82 -9.74 0.78
C LEU A 12 18.33 -9.47 0.70
N VAL A 13 18.83 -8.41 0.06
CA VAL A 13 20.29 -8.19 -0.06
C VAL A 13 20.71 -6.80 0.40
N VAL A 14 21.13 -6.72 1.67
CA VAL A 14 22.11 -5.75 2.15
C VAL A 14 23.49 -6.25 1.70
N VAL A 15 23.91 -5.96 0.46
CA VAL A 15 25.32 -6.00 0.04
C VAL A 15 25.52 -4.91 -1.04
N THR A 16 26.53 -4.09 -0.77
CA THR A 16 27.02 -2.96 -1.55
C THR A 16 27.34 -3.31 -3.01
N ALA A 17 26.48 -2.87 -3.92
CA ALA A 17 26.86 -2.50 -5.28
C ALA A 17 26.16 -1.17 -5.59
N VAL A 18 26.94 -0.14 -5.91
CA VAL A 18 26.41 1.10 -6.49
C VAL A 18 25.92 0.73 -7.89
N VAL A 19 24.72 0.19 -7.97
CA VAL A 19 23.92 0.23 -9.20
C VAL A 19 23.54 1.69 -9.35
N GLU A 20 24.13 2.35 -10.34
CA GLU A 20 23.58 3.57 -10.90
C GLU A 20 22.17 3.19 -11.37
N ALA A 21 21.17 3.59 -10.59
CA ALA A 21 19.78 3.22 -10.85
C ALA A 21 19.39 3.86 -12.18
N ALA A 22 19.40 3.06 -13.25
CA ALA A 22 18.80 3.47 -14.50
C ALA A 22 17.36 3.91 -14.21
N ASP A 23 16.99 5.09 -14.69
CA ASP A 23 15.65 5.63 -14.50
C ASP A 23 14.61 4.55 -14.85
N PRO A 24 13.53 4.41 -14.07
CA PRO A 24 12.44 3.52 -14.43
C PRO A 24 11.98 3.82 -15.86
N PRO A 25 11.55 2.81 -16.64
CA PRO A 25 11.03 3.07 -17.98
C PRO A 25 9.98 4.17 -17.92
N ALA A 26 10.05 5.17 -18.83
CA ALA A 26 9.24 6.39 -18.74
C ALA A 26 7.74 6.14 -18.51
N LYS A 27 7.20 5.02 -19.03
CA LYS A 27 5.82 4.60 -18.82
C LYS A 27 5.46 4.29 -17.36
N TRP A 28 6.39 3.80 -16.55
CA TRP A 28 6.18 3.46 -15.14
C TRP A 28 6.25 4.66 -14.19
N LYS A 29 6.78 5.80 -14.64
CA LYS A 29 7.00 6.98 -13.80
C LYS A 29 5.73 7.39 -13.04
N ALA A 30 4.58 7.45 -13.71
CA ALA A 30 3.31 7.82 -13.10
C ALA A 30 2.85 6.81 -12.04
N ALA A 31 2.97 5.50 -12.33
CA ALA A 31 2.60 4.45 -11.40
C ALA A 31 3.48 4.47 -10.13
N LEU A 32 4.80 4.70 -10.29
CA LEU A 32 5.71 4.83 -9.16
C LEU A 32 5.39 6.05 -8.28
N THR A 33 5.12 7.21 -8.90
CA THR A 33 4.67 8.39 -8.16
C THR A 33 3.37 8.13 -7.40
N ALA A 34 2.42 7.41 -7.99
CA ALA A 34 1.17 7.05 -7.33
C ALA A 34 1.39 6.06 -6.17
N LEU A 35 2.31 5.10 -6.31
CA LEU A 35 2.70 4.18 -5.23
C LEU A 35 3.34 4.91 -4.06
N ASP A 36 4.23 5.87 -4.31
CA ASP A 36 4.86 6.68 -3.26
C ASP A 36 3.83 7.53 -2.50
N ALA A 37 2.92 8.17 -3.22
CA ALA A 37 1.84 8.97 -2.63
C ALA A 37 0.90 8.10 -1.76
N MET A 38 0.49 6.95 -2.30
CA MET A 38 -0.29 5.96 -1.57
C MET A 38 0.44 5.48 -0.30
N ASP A 39 1.72 5.13 -0.39
CA ASP A 39 2.49 4.61 0.75
C ASP A 39 2.57 5.62 1.89
N ALA A 40 2.82 6.89 1.56
CA ALA A 40 2.83 7.99 2.54
C ALA A 40 1.47 8.11 3.26
N LYS A 41 0.36 8.05 2.52
CA LYS A 41 -0.99 8.12 3.08
C LYS A 41 -1.35 6.89 3.91
N MET A 42 -0.95 5.70 3.48
CA MET A 42 -1.21 4.47 4.23
C MET A 42 -0.46 4.46 5.57
N ARG A 43 0.78 4.95 5.62
CA ARG A 43 1.51 5.12 6.90
C ARG A 43 0.75 6.06 7.83
N GLN A 44 0.31 7.20 7.32
CA GLN A 44 -0.49 8.15 8.10
C GLN A 44 -1.81 7.52 8.61
N ALA A 45 -2.48 6.71 7.78
CA ALA A 45 -3.70 6.01 8.17
C ALA A 45 -3.43 4.97 9.29
N VAL A 46 -2.38 4.15 9.16
CA VAL A 46 -1.99 3.17 10.19
C VAL A 46 -1.64 3.87 11.50
N ASP A 47 -0.81 4.92 11.46
CA ASP A 47 -0.43 5.68 12.64
C ASP A 47 -1.65 6.31 13.31
N GLY A 48 -2.58 6.86 12.51
CA GLY A 48 -3.84 7.42 13.01
C GLY A 48 -4.75 6.36 13.65
N VAL A 49 -4.78 5.15 13.12
CA VAL A 49 -5.53 4.02 13.69
C VAL A 49 -4.92 3.59 15.03
N ALA A 50 -3.59 3.45 15.10
CA ALA A 50 -2.89 3.08 16.33
C ALA A 50 -3.01 4.17 17.42
N ALA A 51 -2.97 5.45 17.03
CA ALA A 51 -3.12 6.56 17.96
C ALA A 51 -4.55 6.72 18.51
N ALA A 52 -5.56 6.24 17.77
CA ALA A 52 -6.96 6.30 18.20
C ALA A 52 -7.37 5.15 19.13
N ALA A 53 -6.52 4.12 19.27
CA ALA A 53 -6.79 2.97 20.12
C ALA A 53 -6.63 3.30 21.61
N PRO A 54 -7.46 2.72 22.51
CA PRO A 54 -7.15 2.68 23.93
C PRO A 54 -5.79 2.02 24.17
N ALA A 55 -5.06 2.47 25.19
CA ALA A 55 -3.70 2.00 25.47
C ALA A 55 -3.61 0.47 25.64
N GLU A 56 -4.63 -0.12 26.26
CA GLU A 56 -4.71 -1.56 26.51
C GLU A 56 -4.93 -2.39 25.23
N LYS A 57 -5.39 -1.76 24.14
CA LYS A 57 -5.70 -2.39 22.86
C LYS A 57 -4.79 -1.94 21.71
N GLN A 58 -3.85 -1.05 21.98
CA GLN A 58 -3.05 -0.42 20.93
C GLN A 58 -2.28 -1.44 20.08
N SER A 59 -1.69 -2.47 20.72
CA SER A 59 -0.99 -3.54 20.00
C SER A 59 -1.91 -4.33 19.07
N GLU A 60 -3.10 -4.71 19.54
CA GLU A 60 -4.09 -5.47 18.75
C GLU A 60 -4.59 -4.64 17.56
N VAL A 61 -4.87 -3.36 17.80
CA VAL A 61 -5.32 -2.42 16.75
C VAL A 61 -4.21 -2.16 15.73
N GLN A 62 -2.96 -2.04 16.17
CA GLN A 62 -1.81 -1.89 15.28
C GLN A 62 -1.60 -3.15 14.43
N GLU A 63 -1.67 -4.35 15.02
CA GLU A 63 -1.57 -5.61 14.30
C GLU A 63 -2.66 -5.72 13.24
N ALA A 64 -3.91 -5.40 13.60
CA ALA A 64 -5.03 -5.38 12.66
C ALA A 64 -4.82 -4.39 11.51
N ALA A 65 -4.32 -3.18 11.79
CA ALA A 65 -4.02 -2.19 10.76
C ALA A 65 -2.89 -2.64 9.82
N MET A 66 -1.87 -3.32 10.34
CA MET A 66 -0.78 -3.88 9.54
C MET A 66 -1.24 -5.05 8.68
N ALA A 67 -2.17 -5.89 9.18
CA ALA A 67 -2.77 -6.96 8.40
C ALA A 67 -3.52 -6.41 7.17
N GLU A 68 -4.32 -5.35 7.34
CA GLU A 68 -4.97 -4.68 6.21
C GLU A 68 -3.96 -4.12 5.20
N ARG A 69 -2.83 -3.57 5.67
CA ARG A 69 -1.76 -3.07 4.78
C ARG A 69 -1.07 -4.21 4.01
N LEU A 70 -0.89 -5.37 4.64
CA LEU A 70 -0.34 -6.55 3.97
C LEU A 70 -1.26 -7.02 2.83
N ASP A 71 -2.57 -7.02 3.06
CA ASP A 71 -3.56 -7.37 2.02
C ASP A 71 -3.50 -6.40 0.82
N VAL A 72 -3.32 -5.10 1.08
CA VAL A 72 -3.10 -4.11 0.01
C VAL A 72 -1.82 -4.40 -0.78
N SER A 73 -0.71 -4.68 -0.10
CA SER A 73 0.56 -5.03 -0.76
C SER A 73 0.42 -6.28 -1.64
N LEU A 74 -0.29 -7.31 -1.17
CA LEU A 74 -0.57 -8.52 -1.95
C LEU A 74 -1.45 -8.23 -3.18
N ALA A 75 -2.44 -7.33 -3.05
CA ALA A 75 -3.26 -6.91 -4.18
C ALA A 75 -2.42 -6.17 -5.23
N LEU A 76 -1.57 -5.24 -4.81
CA LEU A 76 -0.65 -4.49 -5.68
C LEU A 76 0.31 -5.41 -6.41
N ALA A 77 0.94 -6.36 -5.72
CA ALA A 77 1.83 -7.34 -6.35
C ALA A 77 1.13 -8.12 -7.48
N ARG A 78 -0.12 -8.54 -7.28
CA ARG A 78 -0.90 -9.22 -8.33
C ARG A 78 -1.18 -8.34 -9.53
N VAL A 79 -1.42 -7.05 -9.32
CA VAL A 79 -1.64 -6.10 -10.42
C VAL A 79 -0.32 -5.77 -11.15
N GLU A 80 0.78 -5.65 -10.42
CA GLU A 80 2.12 -5.46 -10.98
C GLU A 80 2.54 -6.63 -11.89
N GLU A 81 2.18 -7.88 -11.54
CA GLU A 81 2.43 -9.06 -12.37
C GLU A 81 1.80 -8.99 -13.76
N THR A 82 0.76 -8.17 -13.95
CA THR A 82 0.14 -7.94 -15.27
C THR A 82 1.02 -7.10 -16.19
N GLY A 83 2.01 -6.38 -15.65
CA GLY A 83 2.86 -5.45 -16.38
C GLY A 83 2.13 -4.20 -16.90
N ASN A 84 0.90 -3.96 -16.45
CA ASN A 84 0.07 -2.82 -16.87
C ASN A 84 0.23 -1.66 -15.87
N GLU A 85 1.10 -0.71 -16.21
CA GLU A 85 1.39 0.45 -15.35
C GLU A 85 0.14 1.28 -15.02
N LYS A 86 -0.85 1.35 -15.93
CA LYS A 86 -2.08 2.13 -15.70
C LYS A 86 -3.00 1.48 -14.70
N LYS A 87 -3.03 0.14 -14.63
CA LYS A 87 -3.75 -0.58 -13.56
C LYS A 87 -3.09 -0.37 -12.20
N VAL A 88 -1.75 -0.39 -12.15
CA VAL A 88 -1.01 -0.10 -10.90
C VAL A 88 -1.26 1.34 -10.44
N GLU A 89 -1.10 2.32 -11.33
CA GLU A 89 -1.38 3.74 -11.07
C GLU A 89 -2.81 3.95 -10.53
N SER A 90 -3.80 3.39 -11.21
CA SER A 90 -5.22 3.51 -10.82
C SER A 90 -5.51 2.86 -9.47
N MET A 91 -4.92 1.69 -9.20
CA MET A 91 -5.17 1.00 -7.93
C MET A 91 -4.45 1.70 -6.77
N ALA A 92 -3.22 2.19 -6.97
CA ALA A 92 -2.50 2.97 -5.97
C ALA A 92 -3.27 4.25 -5.61
N ALA A 93 -3.75 5.00 -6.61
CA ALA A 93 -4.58 6.19 -6.39
C ALA A 93 -5.91 5.89 -5.67
N SER A 94 -6.45 4.68 -5.85
CA SER A 94 -7.69 4.27 -5.15
C SER A 94 -7.42 3.95 -3.68
N TYR A 95 -6.30 3.29 -3.36
CA TYR A 95 -5.88 3.06 -1.98
C TYR A 95 -5.44 4.35 -1.29
N GLU A 96 -4.83 5.29 -2.00
CA GLU A 96 -4.52 6.63 -1.48
C GLU A 96 -5.79 7.33 -0.98
N LYS A 97 -6.84 7.39 -1.82
CA LYS A 97 -8.15 7.95 -1.45
C LYS A 97 -8.80 7.20 -0.29
N ALA A 98 -8.69 5.87 -0.27
CA ALA A 98 -9.19 5.07 0.84
C ALA A 98 -8.45 5.39 2.15
N ALA A 99 -7.14 5.63 2.10
CA ALA A 99 -6.36 6.03 3.26
C ALA A 99 -6.76 7.43 3.75
N ASP A 100 -7.07 8.37 2.85
CA ASP A 100 -7.64 9.67 3.23
C ASP A 100 -8.96 9.54 4.00
N LEU A 101 -9.83 8.58 3.65
CA LEU A 101 -11.05 8.30 4.41
C LEU A 101 -10.73 7.84 5.84
N VAL A 102 -9.70 7.01 6.03
CA VAL A 102 -9.24 6.57 7.36
C VAL A 102 -8.70 7.74 8.17
N VAL A 103 -7.90 8.60 7.54
CA VAL A 103 -7.35 9.81 8.19
C VAL A 103 -8.47 10.76 8.62
N ALA A 104 -9.50 10.94 7.80
CA ALA A 104 -10.64 11.81 8.10
C ALA A 104 -11.64 11.20 9.10
N ALA A 105 -11.66 9.88 9.27
CA ALA A 105 -12.64 9.21 10.12
C ALA A 105 -12.48 9.60 11.62
N PRO A 106 -13.60 9.64 12.38
CA PRO A 106 -13.56 9.79 13.84
C PRO A 106 -12.67 8.72 14.48
N PRO A 107 -11.95 9.03 15.58
CA PRO A 107 -11.04 8.09 16.25
C PRO A 107 -11.59 6.67 16.45
N PRO A 108 -12.80 6.46 17.03
CA PRO A 108 -13.31 5.10 17.26
C PRO A 108 -13.61 4.33 15.96
N ASP A 109 -13.76 5.02 14.83
CA ASP A 109 -14.17 4.42 13.56
C ASP A 109 -13.00 4.14 12.62
N LYS A 110 -11.80 4.70 12.88
CA LYS A 110 -10.66 4.63 11.95
C LYS A 110 -10.33 3.20 11.50
N LEU A 111 -10.25 2.25 12.44
CA LEU A 111 -9.95 0.85 12.11
C LEU A 111 -11.06 0.22 11.26
N LYS A 112 -12.33 0.51 11.56
CA LYS A 112 -13.46 0.01 10.78
C LYS A 112 -13.42 0.57 9.35
N VAL A 113 -13.23 1.88 9.22
CA VAL A 113 -13.12 2.56 7.92
C VAL A 113 -11.96 2.01 7.10
N MET A 114 -10.81 1.71 7.73
CA MET A 114 -9.67 1.10 7.06
C MET A 114 -10.03 -0.25 6.43
N LYS A 115 -10.62 -1.16 7.22
CA LYS A 115 -11.05 -2.48 6.77
C LYS A 115 -12.05 -2.40 5.62
N GLU A 116 -13.03 -1.52 5.73
CA GLU A 116 -14.10 -1.39 4.73
C GLU A 116 -13.60 -0.75 3.44
N ALA A 117 -12.87 0.36 3.53
CA ALA A 117 -12.41 1.12 2.38
C ALA A 117 -11.33 0.37 1.59
N PHE A 118 -10.36 -0.26 2.27
CA PHE A 118 -9.31 -1.03 1.58
C PHE A 118 -9.91 -2.26 0.88
N ARG A 119 -10.76 -3.02 1.58
CA ARG A 119 -11.45 -4.16 0.99
C ARG A 119 -12.32 -3.77 -0.21
N ALA A 120 -12.95 -2.59 -0.19
CA ALA A 120 -13.73 -2.10 -1.32
C ALA A 120 -12.85 -1.90 -2.57
N VAL A 121 -11.65 -1.32 -2.40
CA VAL A 121 -10.68 -1.18 -3.50
C VAL A 121 -10.23 -2.55 -4.03
N THR A 122 -9.86 -3.48 -3.14
CA THR A 122 -9.44 -4.83 -3.54
C THR A 122 -10.51 -5.56 -4.36
N LYS A 123 -11.78 -5.45 -3.94
CA LYS A 123 -12.90 -6.06 -4.66
C LYS A 123 -13.14 -5.43 -6.02
N ALA A 124 -13.06 -4.11 -6.11
CA ALA A 124 -13.24 -3.40 -7.38
C ALA A 124 -12.13 -3.75 -8.39
N ALA A 125 -10.91 -4.02 -7.91
CA ALA A 125 -9.77 -4.42 -8.74
C ALA A 125 -9.76 -5.90 -9.17
N ALA A 126 -10.58 -6.75 -8.54
CA ALA A 126 -10.73 -8.17 -8.86
C ALA A 126 -11.75 -8.44 -10.00
N LEU A 127 -12.38 -7.39 -10.53
CA LEU A 127 -13.28 -7.39 -11.70
C LEU A 127 -12.53 -6.90 -12.95
#